data_AF-T1A1Q8-F1
#
_entry.id   AF-T1A1Q8-F1
#
_cell.length_a   1.000
_cell.length_b   1.000
_cell.length_c   1.000
_cell.angle_alpha   90.00
_cell.angle_beta   90.00
_cell.angle_gamma   90.00
#
_symmetry.space_group_name_H-M   'P 1'
#
loop_
_entity.id
_entity.type
_entity.pdbx_description
1 polymer ?
#
loop_
_entity_poly.entity_id
_entity_poly.type
_entity_poly.pdbx_seq_one_letter_code
_entity_poly.pdbx_strand_id
1 'polypeptide(L)'
;MVLSHGLESGPQATKVGALAAVAEAQGWRTLRPDYRDLDAQGLAAATSPRLARLRAAVPAHAPCVLVGSSFGAFISGLVSCEVPVRGLVFAGHAAADFPVTRRPSPCARVVPVC
;
A
#
# COMPACT_ATOMS: atom_id res chain seq x y z
N MET A 1 -5.07 -7.26 4.51
CA MET A 1 -4.71 -6.18 3.55
C MET A 1 -3.99 -5.10 4.31
N VAL A 2 -2.88 -4.60 3.79
CA VAL A 2 -2.24 -3.40 4.36
C VAL A 2 -2.56 -2.22 3.44
N LEU A 3 -3.20 -1.19 4.00
CA LEU A 3 -3.71 -0.05 3.27
C LEU A 3 -2.89 1.20 3.63
N SER A 4 -2.11 1.68 2.67
CA SER A 4 -1.18 2.80 2.84
C SER A 4 -1.78 4.11 2.33
N HIS A 5 -1.96 5.08 3.24
CA HIS A 5 -2.49 6.40 2.91
C HIS A 5 -1.47 7.28 2.16
N GLY A 6 -1.96 8.35 1.52
CA GLY A 6 -1.13 9.36 0.86
C GLY A 6 -0.27 10.17 1.84
N LEU A 7 0.50 11.13 1.36
CA LEU A 7 1.24 12.03 2.24
C LEU A 7 0.26 12.79 3.16
N GLU A 8 0.55 12.85 4.46
CA GLU A 8 -0.17 13.59 5.52
C GLU A 8 -1.63 13.20 5.78
N SER A 9 -2.22 12.33 4.96
CA SER A 9 -3.66 12.05 5.02
C SER A 9 -4.09 11.20 6.23
N GLY A 10 -3.17 10.41 6.79
CA GLY A 10 -3.41 9.53 7.92
C GLY A 10 -4.25 8.27 7.60
N PRO A 11 -4.38 7.35 8.58
CA PRO A 11 -5.05 6.06 8.40
C PRO A 11 -6.58 6.17 8.24
N GLN A 12 -7.18 7.30 8.59
CA GLN A 12 -8.61 7.56 8.42
C GLN A 12 -8.95 8.33 7.13
N ALA A 13 -7.98 8.49 6.22
CA ALA A 13 -8.22 9.16 4.94
C ALA A 13 -9.34 8.45 4.15
N THR A 14 -10.25 9.23 3.57
CA THR A 14 -11.51 8.77 2.96
C THR A 14 -11.34 7.54 2.06
N LYS A 15 -10.31 7.53 1.20
CA LYS A 15 -10.07 6.44 0.22
C LYS A 15 -9.70 5.12 0.92
N VAL A 16 -8.72 5.14 1.81
CA VAL A 16 -8.26 3.93 2.51
C VAL A 16 -9.25 3.50 3.59
N GLY A 17 -9.98 4.44 4.19
CA GLY A 17 -11.06 4.16 5.13
C GLY A 17 -12.24 3.49 4.45
N ALA A 18 -12.71 4.01 3.31
CA ALA A 18 -13.78 3.39 2.53
C ALA A 18 -13.40 1.99 2.06
N LEU A 19 -12.18 1.81 1.55
CA LEU A 19 -11.71 0.50 1.11
C LEU A 19 -11.56 -0.48 2.29
N ALA A 20 -11.12 -0.02 3.46
CA ALA A 20 -11.08 -0.84 4.67
C ALA A 20 -12.48 -1.35 5.02
N ALA A 21 -13.47 -0.47 5.06
CA ALA A 21 -14.85 -0.84 5.41
C ALA A 21 -15.42 -1.90 4.44
N VAL A 22 -15.20 -1.73 3.14
CA VAL A 22 -15.64 -2.72 2.12
C VAL A 22 -14.93 -4.06 2.31
N ALA A 23 -13.61 -4.06 2.53
CA ALA A 23 -12.84 -5.27 2.71
C ALA A 23 -13.24 -6.01 4.01
N GLU A 24 -13.41 -5.28 5.11
CA GLU A 24 -13.83 -5.82 6.41
C GLU A 24 -15.23 -6.42 6.35
N ALA A 25 -16.16 -5.75 5.66
CA ALA A 25 -17.50 -6.30 5.41
C ALA A 25 -17.48 -7.61 4.62
N GLN A 26 -16.41 -7.86 3.85
CA GLN A 26 -16.18 -9.12 3.13
C GLN A 26 -15.32 -10.12 3.91
N GLY A 27 -15.07 -9.88 5.20
CA GLY A 27 -14.30 -10.78 6.07
C GLY A 27 -12.78 -10.64 5.97
N TRP A 28 -12.27 -9.62 5.27
CA TRP A 28 -10.83 -9.38 5.22
C TRP A 28 -10.34 -8.68 6.48
N ARG A 29 -9.20 -9.13 6.99
CA ARG A 29 -8.46 -8.36 8.00
C ARG A 29 -7.73 -7.20 7.33
N THR A 30 -7.84 -6.00 7.89
CA THR A 30 -7.14 -4.83 7.38
C THR A 30 -6.18 -4.24 8.41
N LEU A 31 -5.11 -3.62 7.93
CA LEU A 31 -4.16 -2.85 8.73
C LEU A 31 -3.90 -1.53 8.00
N ARG A 32 -3.94 -0.43 8.74
CA ARG A 32 -3.74 0.93 8.24
C ARG A 32 -2.61 1.59 9.04
N PRO A 33 -1.34 1.35 8.69
CA PRO A 33 -0.23 2.01 9.37
C PRO A 33 -0.37 3.53 9.27
N ASP A 34 -0.19 4.22 10.38
CA ASP A 34 -0.07 5.67 10.39
C ASP A 34 1.36 6.05 10.02
N TYR A 35 1.52 7.01 9.11
CA TYR A 35 2.80 7.52 8.67
C TYR A 35 2.98 9.01 8.92
N ARG A 36 2.03 9.70 9.58
CA ARG A 36 2.05 11.16 9.71
C ARG A 36 3.26 11.69 10.50
N ASP A 37 3.75 10.92 11.46
CA ASP A 37 5.00 11.19 12.18
C ASP A 37 6.23 11.18 11.26
N LEU A 38 6.21 10.38 10.21
CA LEU A 38 7.25 10.32 9.19
C LEU A 38 7.08 11.45 8.17
N ASP A 39 5.84 11.72 7.78
CA ASP A 39 5.49 12.75 6.80
C ASP A 39 5.91 14.14 7.26
N ALA A 40 5.89 14.40 8.57
CA ALA A 40 6.35 15.64 9.18
C ALA A 40 7.80 16.02 8.83
N GLN A 41 8.60 15.07 8.34
CA GLN A 41 10.00 15.28 7.92
C GLN A 41 10.11 15.69 6.43
N GLY A 42 8.99 15.76 5.71
CA GLY A 42 8.92 16.03 4.28
C GLY A 42 9.03 14.78 3.42
N LEU A 43 8.52 14.86 2.18
CA LEU A 43 8.34 13.72 1.27
C LEU A 43 9.62 12.88 1.09
N ALA A 44 10.77 13.53 0.85
CA ALA A 44 12.03 12.85 0.61
C ALA A 44 12.49 12.05 1.84
N ALA A 45 12.48 12.69 3.02
CA ALA A 45 12.89 12.05 4.27
C ALA A 45 11.91 10.97 4.74
N ALA A 46 10.61 11.12 4.43
CA ALA A 46 9.57 10.17 4.81
C ALA A 46 9.63 8.85 4.02
N THR A 47 10.29 8.80 2.86
CA THR A 47 10.26 7.65 1.95
C THR A 47 10.83 6.38 2.59
N SER A 48 12.09 6.40 3.02
CA SER A 48 12.75 5.24 3.64
C SER A 48 12.05 4.73 4.90
N PRO A 49 11.67 5.57 5.89
CA PRO A 49 10.99 5.07 7.08
C PRO A 49 9.57 4.55 6.79
N ARG A 50 8.86 5.11 5.79
CA ARG A 50 7.57 4.55 5.36
C ARG A 50 7.72 3.17 4.75
N LEU A 51 8.73 2.95 3.90
CA LEU A 51 9.05 1.62 3.35
C LEU A 51 9.32 0.61 4.48
N ALA A 52 10.17 0.97 5.43
CA ALA A 52 10.49 0.12 6.57
C ALA A 52 9.24 -0.24 7.39
N ARG A 53 8.39 0.75 7.70
CA ARG A 53 7.15 0.54 8.45
C ARG A 53 6.14 -0.31 7.70
N LEU A 54 5.96 -0.07 6.39
CA LEU A 54 5.08 -0.90 5.57
C LEU A 54 5.58 -2.34 5.48
N ARG A 55 6.88 -2.54 5.28
CA ARG A 55 7.49 -3.88 5.22
C ARG A 55 7.28 -4.64 6.52
N ALA A 56 7.48 -3.99 7.67
CA ALA A 56 7.22 -4.58 8.98
C ALA A 56 5.74 -4.90 9.21
N ALA A 57 4.83 -4.18 8.54
CA ALA A 57 3.39 -4.41 8.61
C ALA A 57 2.92 -5.59 7.75
N VAL A 58 3.75 -6.09 6.82
CA VAL A 58 3.41 -7.26 5.99
C VAL A 58 3.58 -8.54 6.83
N PRO A 59 2.54 -9.38 6.96
CA PRO A 59 2.66 -10.62 7.71
C PRO A 59 3.58 -11.63 7.01
N ALA A 60 4.54 -12.19 7.74
CA ALA A 60 5.53 -13.12 7.19
C ALA A 60 4.95 -14.47 6.72
N HIS A 61 3.84 -14.93 7.30
CA HIS A 61 3.29 -16.27 7.08
C HIS A 61 1.82 -16.27 6.62
N ALA A 62 1.33 -15.16 6.09
CA ALA A 62 -0.04 -15.07 5.59
C ALA A 62 -0.09 -14.33 4.25
N PRO A 63 -0.95 -14.75 3.30
CA PRO A 63 -1.16 -14.02 2.06
C PRO A 63 -1.59 -12.57 2.36
N CYS A 64 -0.88 -11.61 1.80
CA CYS A 64 -1.15 -10.18 2.00
C CYS A 64 -1.38 -9.48 0.66
N VAL A 65 -2.39 -8.62 0.59
CA VAL A 65 -2.57 -7.67 -0.51
C VAL A 65 -2.17 -6.29 0.01
N LEU A 66 -1.32 -5.60 -0.75
CA LEU A 66 -0.96 -4.21 -0.49
C LEU A 66 -1.86 -3.29 -1.30
N VAL A 67 -2.35 -2.24 -0.66
CA VAL A 67 -3.13 -1.22 -1.33
C VAL A 67 -2.60 0.14 -0.93
N GLY A 68 -2.46 1.05 -1.89
CA GLY A 68 -1.99 2.39 -1.59
C GLY A 68 -2.63 3.47 -2.44
N SER A 69 -2.61 4.70 -1.93
CA SER A 69 -2.98 5.91 -2.68
C SER A 69 -1.83 6.91 -2.73
N SER A 70 -1.57 7.52 -3.90
CA SER A 70 -0.46 8.47 -4.13
C SER A 70 0.86 7.95 -3.55
N PHE A 71 1.44 8.64 -2.58
CA PHE A 71 2.68 8.19 -1.93
C PHE A 71 2.57 6.81 -1.27
N GLY A 72 1.38 6.45 -0.76
CA GLY A 72 1.08 5.11 -0.26
C GLY A 72 1.12 4.03 -1.35
N ALA A 73 0.74 4.37 -2.59
CA ALA A 73 0.83 3.46 -3.73
C ALA A 73 2.29 3.25 -4.14
N PHE A 74 3.08 4.33 -4.16
CA PHE A 74 4.51 4.29 -4.46
C PHE A 74 5.25 3.34 -3.52
N ILE A 75 5.12 3.49 -2.20
CA ILE A 75 5.77 2.60 -1.24
C ILE A 75 5.23 1.16 -1.32
N SER A 76 3.95 0.97 -1.68
CA SER A 76 3.35 -0.37 -1.82
C SER A 76 3.92 -1.12 -3.03
N GLY A 77 4.16 -0.41 -4.14
CA GLY A 77 4.85 -0.96 -5.30
C GLY A 77 6.27 -1.39 -4.97
N LEU A 78 7.03 -0.54 -4.28
CA LEU A 78 8.40 -0.87 -3.86
C LEU A 78 8.45 -2.07 -2.91
N VAL A 79 7.62 -2.09 -1.85
CA VAL A 79 7.59 -3.23 -0.90
C VAL A 79 7.15 -4.53 -1.59
N SER A 80 6.26 -4.48 -2.58
CA SER A 80 5.85 -5.69 -3.33
C SER A 80 6.99 -6.38 -4.10
N CYS A 81 8.09 -5.66 -4.37
CA CYS A 81 9.30 -6.21 -4.97
C CYS A 81 10.26 -6.82 -3.93
N GLU A 82 10.10 -6.50 -2.65
CA GLU A 82 10.98 -6.95 -1.56
C GLU A 82 10.41 -8.15 -0.79
N VAL A 83 9.08 -8.23 -0.66
CA VAL A 83 8.41 -9.28 0.09
C VAL A 83 7.29 -9.94 -0.73
N PRO A 84 7.06 -11.25 -0.57
CA PRO A 84 6.01 -11.93 -1.31
C PRO A 84 4.63 -11.41 -0.89
N VAL A 85 3.89 -10.85 -1.84
CA VAL A 85 2.51 -10.41 -1.65
C VAL A 85 1.60 -11.03 -2.69
N ARG A 86 0.34 -11.24 -2.31
CA ARG A 86 -0.68 -11.89 -3.14
C ARG A 86 -1.17 -11.00 -4.28
N GLY A 87 -1.09 -9.69 -4.09
CA GLY A 87 -1.55 -8.69 -5.04
C GLY A 87 -1.21 -7.27 -4.60
N LEU A 88 -1.33 -6.35 -5.55
CA LEU A 88 -1.11 -4.92 -5.40
C LEU A 88 -2.28 -4.16 -6.03
N VAL A 89 -2.81 -3.15 -5.33
CA VAL A 89 -3.91 -2.29 -5.81
C VAL A 89 -3.51 -0.83 -5.62
N PHE A 90 -3.77 0.00 -6.64
CA PHE A 90 -3.53 1.43 -6.60
C PHE A 90 -4.85 2.20 -6.62
N ALA A 91 -5.01 3.16 -5.70
CA ALA A 91 -6.19 3.99 -5.59
C ALA A 91 -5.90 5.46 -5.95
N GLY A 92 -6.70 6.04 -6.85
CA GLY A 92 -6.54 7.41 -7.35
C GLY A 92 -5.55 7.54 -8.53
N HIS A 93 -5.03 8.74 -8.78
CA HIS A 93 -4.13 9.02 -9.92
C HIS A 93 -2.77 8.30 -9.86
N ALA A 94 -2.42 7.69 -8.73
CA ALA A 94 -1.18 6.94 -8.57
C ALA A 94 -1.06 5.74 -9.52
N ALA A 95 -2.17 5.27 -10.10
CA ALA A 95 -2.15 4.24 -11.14
C ALA A 95 -1.54 4.72 -12.47
N ALA A 96 -1.54 6.03 -12.75
CA ALA A 96 -1.09 6.59 -14.02
C ALA A 96 0.44 6.80 -14.09
N ASP A 97 1.10 7.05 -12.95
CA ASP A 97 2.51 7.46 -12.89
C ASP A 97 3.49 6.30 -12.61
N PHE A 98 3.00 5.09 -12.34
CA PHE A 98 3.86 3.94 -12.08
C PHE A 98 4.16 3.20 -13.40
N PRO A 99 5.42 3.16 -13.88
CA PRO A 99 5.76 2.41 -15.08
C PRO A 99 5.59 0.93 -14.80
N VAL A 100 4.45 0.36 -15.22
CA VAL A 100 4.23 -1.09 -15.27
C VAL A 100 5.10 -1.66 -16.39
N THR A 101 6.41 -1.67 -16.19
CA THR A 101 7.26 -2.58 -16.93
C THR A 101 6.90 -3.97 -16.43
N ARG A 102 6.15 -4.73 -17.23
CA ARG A 102 5.93 -6.17 -17.02
C ARG A 102 7.30 -6.85 -16.99
N ARG A 103 7.91 -6.95 -15.80
CA ARG A 103 8.97 -7.93 -15.58
C ARG A 103 8.31 -9.28 -15.40
N PRO A 104 8.75 -10.34 -16.08
CA PRO A 104 8.43 -11.69 -15.66
C PRO A 104 9.21 -11.92 -14.36
N SER A 105 8.53 -11.72 -13.24
CA SER A 105 8.99 -12.13 -11.92
C SER A 105 7.76 -12.69 -11.21
N PRO A 106 7.91 -13.64 -10.27
CA PRO A 106 6.77 -14.30 -9.60
C PRO A 106 5.97 -13.36 -8.68
N CYS A 107 6.22 -12.06 -8.75
CA CYS A 107 5.68 -11.01 -7.88
C CYS A 107 4.28 -10.58 -8.35
N ALA A 108 3.30 -10.82 -7.47
CA ALA A 108 1.99 -10.17 -7.37
C ALA A 108 1.29 -9.81 -8.69
N ARG A 109 0.34 -10.66 -9.09
CA ARG A 109 -0.67 -10.31 -10.11
C ARG A 109 -1.40 -9.05 -9.64
N VAL A 110 -1.27 -7.94 -10.37
CA VAL A 110 -2.19 -6.79 -10.27
C VAL A 110 -3.57 -7.32 -10.66
N VAL A 111 -4.48 -7.38 -9.71
CA VAL A 111 -5.86 -7.82 -9.95
C VAL A 111 -6.69 -6.57 -10.25
N PRO A 112 -7.30 -6.44 -11.45
CA PRO A 112 -8.31 -5.42 -11.66
C PRO A 112 -9.50 -5.76 -10.78
N VAL A 113 -9.93 -4.79 -9.98
CA VAL A 113 -11.15 -4.91 -9.19
C VAL A 113 -12.30 -4.61 -10.16
N CYS A 114 -13.08 -5.64 -10.50
CA CYS A 114 -14.31 -5.52 -11.29
C CYS A 114 -15.43 -4.87 -10.48
#